data_AF-A0A6A9UQU0-F1
#
_entry.id   AF-A0A6A9UQU0-F1
#
_cell.length_a   1.000
_cell.length_b   1.000
_cell.length_c   1.000
_cell.angle_alpha   90.00
_cell.angle_beta   90.00
_cell.angle_gamma   90.00
#
_symmetry.space_group_name_H-M   'P 1'
#
loop_
_entity.id
_entity.type
_entity.pdbx_description
1 polymer ?
#
loop_
_entity_poly.entity_id
_entity_poly.type
_entity_poly.pdbx_seq_one_letter_code
_entity_poly.pdbx_strand_id
1 'polypeptide(L)' 'MATGETGFDDVTYDLVSVQYHALKAGHDYGQYVRDARNAGQEEIAAFFEQVMAEDSARAHRCHEFLVQLGGTDNTSPQDG' A
#
# COMPACT_ATOMS: atom_id res chain seq x y z
N MET A 1 -11.89 22.73 -3.80
CA MET A 1 -11.71 21.42 -3.13
C MET A 1 -12.62 20.45 -3.84
N ALA A 2 -12.07 19.45 -4.52
CA ALA A 2 -12.86 18.51 -5.30
C ALA A 2 -13.41 17.44 -4.36
N THR A 3 -14.72 17.49 -4.11
CA THR A 3 -15.49 16.44 -3.44
C THR A 3 -15.61 15.26 -4.40
N GLY A 4 -14.62 14.38 -4.37
CA GLY A 4 -14.62 13.10 -5.07
C GLY A 4 -15.40 12.06 -4.29
N GLU A 5 -16.66 12.35 -3.94
CA GLU A 5 -17.53 11.41 -3.24
C GLU A 5 -17.99 10.32 -4.22
N THR A 6 -17.13 9.35 -4.51
CA THR A 6 -17.63 8.00 -4.71
C THR A 6 -18.30 7.64 -3.38
N GLY A 7 -19.60 7.32 -3.35
CA GLY A 7 -20.40 7.10 -2.13
C GLY A 7 -19.97 5.87 -1.30
N PHE A 8 -18.70 5.79 -0.97
CA PHE A 8 -17.97 4.86 -0.13
C PHE A 8 -17.29 5.75 0.91
N ASP A 9 -17.19 5.34 2.18
CA ASP A 9 -16.42 6.14 3.14
C ASP A 9 -14.99 6.29 2.60
N ASP A 10 -14.62 7.53 2.24
CA ASP A 10 -13.43 7.92 1.44
C ASP A 10 -12.17 7.25 2.02
N VAL A 11 -12.12 7.17 3.35
CA VAL A 11 -11.04 6.58 4.13
C VAL A 11 -10.88 5.07 3.90
N THR A 12 -11.97 4.31 3.74
CA THR A 12 -11.86 2.86 3.52
C THR A 12 -11.31 2.58 2.12
N TYR A 13 -11.79 3.31 1.11
CA TYR A 13 -11.26 3.20 -0.24
C TYR A 13 -9.77 3.59 -0.28
N ASP A 14 -9.41 4.70 0.36
CA ASP A 14 -8.02 5.16 0.45
C ASP A 14 -7.10 4.11 1.09
N LEU A 15 -7.54 3.48 2.19
CA LEU A 15 -6.77 2.42 2.87
C LEU A 15 -6.59 1.18 1.99
N VAL A 16 -7.64 0.75 1.28
CA VAL A 16 -7.55 -0.37 0.33
C VAL A 16 -6.61 -0.02 -0.82
N SER A 17 -6.70 1.20 -1.35
CA SER A 17 -5.85 1.69 -2.44
C SER A 17 -4.37 1.66 -2.03
N VAL A 18 -4.02 2.25 -0.88
CA VAL A 18 -2.65 2.23 -0.34
C VAL A 18 -2.16 0.80 -0.10
N GLN A 19 -2.97 -0.05 0.52
CA GLN A 19 -2.61 -1.46 0.75
C GLN A 19 -2.30 -2.19 -0.56
N TYR A 20 -3.18 -2.07 -1.56
CA TYR A 20 -3.02 -2.71 -2.85
C TYR A 20 -1.73 -2.25 -3.55
N HIS A 21 -1.49 -0.93 -3.60
CA HIS A 21 -0.31 -0.39 -4.27
C HIS A 21 0.99 -0.81 -3.59
N ALA A 22 1.03 -0.86 -2.26
CA ALA A 22 2.20 -1.33 -1.52
C ALA A 22 2.50 -2.81 -1.76
N LEU A 23 1.45 -3.67 -1.75
CA LEU A 23 1.60 -5.09 -2.06
C LEU A 23 2.00 -5.34 -3.52
N LYS A 24 1.45 -4.56 -4.45
CA LYS A 24 1.77 -4.65 -5.87
C LYS A 24 3.22 -4.27 -6.14
N ALA A 25 3.70 -3.17 -5.56
CA ALA A 25 5.10 -2.76 -5.70
C ALA A 25 6.07 -3.79 -5.08
N GLY A 26 5.65 -4.43 -3.99
CA GLY A 26 6.32 -5.56 -3.35
C GLY A 26 6.76 -6.68 -4.31
N HIS A 27 5.95 -6.98 -5.32
CA HIS A 27 6.23 -8.02 -6.30
C HIS A 27 7.45 -7.70 -7.19
N ASP A 28 7.69 -6.42 -7.47
CA ASP A 28 8.74 -5.99 -8.40
C ASP A 28 10.08 -5.73 -7.70
N TYR A 29 10.08 -5.41 -6.39
CA TYR A 29 11.30 -5.08 -5.64
C TYR A 29 12.36 -6.18 -5.67
N GLY A 30 11.96 -7.46 -5.64
CA GLY A 30 12.90 -8.56 -5.72
C GLY A 30 13.73 -8.55 -7.01
N GLN A 31 13.15 -8.10 -8.12
CA GLN A 31 13.87 -7.91 -9.37
C GLN A 31 14.83 -6.72 -9.27
N TYR A 32 14.38 -5.59 -8.70
CA TYR A 32 15.21 -4.39 -8.56
C TYR A 32 16.43 -4.61 -7.67
N VAL A 33 16.28 -5.34 -6.56
CA VAL A 33 17.39 -5.76 -5.68
C VAL A 33 18.39 -6.62 -6.44
N ARG A 34 17.90 -7.61 -7.22
CA ARG A 34 18.78 -8.47 -8.03
C ARG A 34 19.54 -7.66 -9.09
N ASP A 35 18.87 -6.74 -9.78
CA ASP A 35 19.49 -5.93 -10.81
C ASP A 35 20.55 -4.98 -10.23
N ALA A 36 20.28 -4.35 -9.08
CA ALA A 36 21.26 -3.52 -8.38
C ALA A 36 22.48 -4.32 -7.92
N ARG A 37 22.30 -5.51 -7.33
CA ARG A 37 23.39 -6.40 -6.93
C ARG A 37 24.22 -6.88 -8.14
N ASN A 38 23.55 -7.27 -9.23
CA ASN A 38 24.23 -7.68 -10.46
C ASN A 38 25.05 -6.55 -11.10
N ALA A 39 24.65 -5.29 -10.88
CA ALA A 39 25.38 -4.10 -11.31
C ALA A 39 26.48 -3.66 -10.32
N GLY A 40 26.67 -4.37 -9.20
CA GLY A 40 27.62 -4.00 -8.15
C GLY A 40 27.22 -2.76 -7.32
N GLN A 41 25.94 -2.39 -7.34
CA GLN A 41 25.39 -1.21 -6.69
C GLN A 41 24.74 -1.56 -5.34
N GLU A 42 25.57 -1.92 -4.35
CA GLU A 42 25.10 -2.41 -3.05
C GLU A 42 24.25 -1.38 -2.27
N GLU A 43 24.60 -0.09 -2.34
CA GLU A 43 23.81 0.96 -1.67
C GLU A 43 22.40 1.09 -2.26
N ILE A 44 22.27 0.94 -3.58
CA ILE A 44 20.97 0.96 -4.28
C ILE A 44 20.18 -0.31 -3.95
N ALA A 45 20.84 -1.48 -3.85
CA ALA A 45 20.18 -2.71 -3.43
C ALA A 45 19.62 -2.58 -2.00
N ALA A 46 20.41 -2.04 -1.06
CA ALA A 46 19.99 -1.79 0.31
C ALA A 46 18.82 -0.79 0.37
N PHE A 47 18.83 0.24 -0.47
CA PHE A 47 17.69 1.16 -0.60
C PHE A 47 16.41 0.43 -1.06
N PHE A 48 16.49 -0.44 -2.08
CA PHE A 48 15.32 -1.19 -2.52
C PHE A 48 14.79 -2.18 -1.47
N GLU A 49 15.68 -2.81 -0.70
CA GLU A 49 15.30 -3.64 0.45
C GLU A 49 14.58 -2.83 1.53
N GLN A 50 15.07 -1.63 1.82
CA GLN A 50 14.40 -0.71 2.75
C GLN A 50 13.00 -0.34 2.24
N VAL A 51 12.87 0.07 0.97
CA VAL A 51 11.57 0.40 0.37
C VAL A 51 10.61 -0.79 0.46
N MET A 52 11.08 -2.01 0.17
CA MET A 52 10.29 -3.23 0.31
C MET A 52 9.78 -3.45 1.74
N ALA A 53 10.63 -3.24 2.75
CA ALA A 53 10.24 -3.38 4.15
C ALA A 53 9.20 -2.32 4.56
N GLU A 54 9.36 -1.08 4.11
CA GLU A 54 8.42 0.01 4.37
C GLU A 54 7.06 -0.22 3.72
N ASP A 55 7.04 -0.69 2.47
CA ASP A 55 5.80 -1.05 1.76
C ASP A 55 5.07 -2.21 2.46
N SER A 56 5.80 -3.23 2.91
CA SER A 56 5.22 -4.32 3.70
C SER A 56 4.58 -3.81 5.00
N ALA A 57 5.27 -2.92 5.72
CA ALA A 57 4.75 -2.30 6.93
C ALA A 57 3.51 -1.42 6.66
N ARG A 58 3.51 -0.65 5.57
CA ARG A 58 2.36 0.17 5.13
C ARG A 58 1.16 -0.71 4.81
N ALA A 59 1.34 -1.77 4.03
CA ALA A 59 0.28 -2.72 3.72
C ALA A 59 -0.33 -3.35 4.97
N HIS A 60 0.51 -3.78 5.92
CA HIS A 60 0.07 -4.31 7.20
C HIS A 60 -0.73 -3.27 7.99
N ARG A 61 -0.25 -2.03 8.07
CA ARG A 61 -0.91 -0.98 8.83
C ARG A 61 -2.28 -0.61 8.24
N CYS A 62 -2.39 -0.55 6.91
CA CYS A 62 -3.69 -0.39 6.25
C CYS A 62 -4.64 -1.54 6.60
N HIS A 63 -4.13 -2.78 6.70
CA HIS A 63 -4.95 -3.92 7.09
C HIS A 63 -5.52 -3.76 8.49
N GLU A 64 -4.69 -3.34 9.46
CA GLU A 64 -5.14 -3.10 10.84
C GLU A 64 -6.23 -2.02 10.91
N PHE A 65 -6.09 -0.94 10.15
CA PHE A 65 -7.11 0.11 10.11
C PHE A 65 -8.41 -0.38 9.47
N LEU A 66 -8.33 -1.17 8.40
CA LEU A 66 -9.50 -1.78 7.78
C LEU A 66 -10.24 -2.70 8.76
N VAL A 67 -9.52 -3.48 9.56
CA VAL A 67 -10.11 -4.29 10.63
C VAL A 67 -10.82 -3.43 11.68
N GLN A 68 -10.22 -2.30 12.09
CA GLN A 68 -10.82 -1.37 13.04
C GLN A 68 -12.09 -0.71 12.51
N LEU A 69 -12.13 -0.42 11.20
CA LEU A 69 -13.30 0.10 10.51
C LEU A 69 -14.35 -0.97 10.20
N GLY A 70 -14.24 -2.21 10.69
CA GLY A 70 -15.23 -3.25 10.42
C GLY A 70 -15.14 -3.84 9.00
N GLY A 71 -14.02 -3.65 8.29
CA GLY A 71 -13.78 -4.18 6.96
C GLY A 71 -14.55 -3.47 5.86
N THR A 72 -14.89 -4.19 4.79
CA THR A 72 -15.67 -3.66 3.67
C THR A 72 -17.15 -3.49 3.99
N ASP A 73 -17.62 -3.88 5.19
CA ASP A 73 -19.04 -3.77 5.54
C ASP A 73 -19.46 -2.32 5.78
N ASN A 74 -18.52 -1.45 6.17
CA ASN A 74 -18.72 -0.01 6.35
C ASN A 74 -18.70 0.81 5.05
N THR A 75 -18.69 0.13 3.91
CA THR A 75 -18.53 0.79 2.62
C THR A 75 -19.83 0.97 1.84
N SER A 76 -20.96 0.71 2.50
CA SER A 76 -22.26 1.05 1.96
C SER A 76 -22.38 2.57 1.88
N PRO A 77 -22.99 3.13 0.81
CA PRO A 77 -23.29 4.55 0.75
C PRO A 77 -24.06 4.96 2.00
N GLN A 78 -23.52 5.90 2.77
CA GLN A 78 -24.28 6.53 3.84
C GLN A 78 -25.20 7.55 3.17
N ASP A 79 -26.50 7.23 3.12
CA ASP A 79 -27.52 8.20 2.72
C ASP A 79 -27.50 9.35 3.74
N GLY A 80 -27.12 10.54 3.27
CA GLY A 80 -27.09 11.79 4.05
C GLY A 80 -28.47 12.41 4.28
#